data_AF-A0A160I158-F1
#
_entry.id   AF-A0A160I158-F1
#
_cell.length_a   1.000
_cell.length_b   1.000
_cell.length_c   1.000
_cell.angle_alpha   90.00
_cell.angle_beta   90.00
_cell.angle_gamma   90.00
#
_symmetry.space_group_name_H-M   'P 1'
#
loop_
_entity.id
_entity.type
_entity.pdbx_description
1 polymer ?
#
loop_
_entity_poly.entity_id
_entity_poly.type
_entity_poly.pdbx_seq_one_letter_code
_entity_poly.pdbx_strand_id
1 'polypeptide(L)'
;MDSYYCIVNLPGVPVRDICVLDAINDTAANQALEAIARNWVGFETLYLYCGERLVTVLSNPALGFAPPLPDLDLADIRFATAA
;
A
#
# COMPACT_ATOMS: atom_id res chain seq x y z
N MET A 1 20.43 1.55 12.78
CA MET A 1 19.56 0.37 12.63
C MET A 1 18.26 0.90 12.09
N ASP A 2 17.90 0.52 10.88
CA ASP A 2 16.73 1.07 10.21
C ASP A 2 15.45 0.55 10.87
N SER A 3 14.48 1.44 11.04
CA SER A 3 13.19 1.08 11.64
C SER A 3 12.26 0.51 10.58
N TYR A 4 11.53 -0.53 10.95
CA TYR A 4 10.42 -1.03 10.14
C TYR A 4 9.17 -0.21 10.45
N TYR A 5 8.45 0.17 9.42
CA TYR A 5 7.15 0.81 9.57
C TYR A 5 6.24 0.43 8.41
N CYS A 6 4.93 0.46 8.63
CA CYS A 6 3.95 0.31 7.57
C CYS A 6 3.07 1.54 7.42
N ILE A 7 2.71 1.85 6.18
CA ILE A 7 1.73 2.88 5.83
C ILE A 7 0.45 2.19 5.44
N VAL A 8 -0.66 2.62 6.04
CA VAL A 8 -1.99 2.05 5.85
C VAL A 8 -2.82 3.01 5.04
N ASN A 9 -3.18 2.60 3.84
CA ASN A 9 -4.11 3.36 3.01
C ASN A 9 -5.51 2.83 3.23
N LEU A 10 -6.44 3.75 3.46
CA LEU A 10 -7.86 3.47 3.54
C LEU A 10 -8.54 3.94 2.23
N PRO A 11 -9.58 3.23 1.78
CA PRO A 11 -10.23 3.55 0.51
C PRO A 11 -10.89 4.93 0.55
N GLY A 12 -10.64 5.72 -0.48
CA GLY A 12 -11.33 7.00 -0.71
C GLY A 12 -10.97 8.14 0.25
N VAL A 13 -9.98 7.96 1.13
CA VAL A 13 -9.51 9.02 2.03
C VAL A 13 -8.02 9.32 1.81
N PRO A 14 -7.59 10.59 1.85
CA PRO A 14 -6.17 10.95 1.78
C PRO A 14 -5.43 10.69 3.10
N VAL A 15 -6.15 10.28 4.15
CA VAL A 15 -5.59 10.00 5.48
C VAL A 15 -4.86 8.66 5.44
N ARG A 16 -3.60 8.68 5.85
CA ARG A 16 -2.75 7.49 5.95
C ARG A 16 -2.30 7.34 7.39
N ASP A 17 -2.53 6.17 7.97
CA ASP A 17 -1.96 5.84 9.27
C ASP A 17 -0.58 5.20 9.10
N ILE A 18 0.31 5.46 10.07
CA ILE A 18 1.66 4.89 10.09
C ILE A 18 1.81 4.06 11.36
N CYS A 19 2.20 2.79 11.21
CA CYS A 19 2.57 1.94 12.34
C CYS A 19 4.06 1.66 12.30
N VAL A 20 4.74 1.88 13.42
CA VAL A 20 6.12 1.44 13.62
C VAL A 20 6.09 -0.01 14.11
N LEU A 21 6.94 -0.84 13.52
CA LEU A 21 7.03 -2.27 13.81
C LEU A 21 8.30 -2.56 14.60
N ASP A 22 8.16 -3.28 15.70
CA ASP A 22 9.28 -3.87 16.40
C ASP A 22 9.70 -5.17 15.69
N ALA A 23 10.55 -5.03 14.67
CA ALA A 23 11.03 -6.13 13.86
C ALA A 23 12.54 -6.03 13.66
N ILE A 24 13.22 -7.19 13.77
CA ILE A 24 14.68 -7.29 13.63
C ILE A 24 15.11 -7.62 12.19
N ASN A 25 14.19 -8.08 11.34
CA ASN A 25 14.42 -8.43 9.95
C ASN A 25 13.12 -8.43 9.13
N ASP A 26 13.23 -8.53 7.81
CA ASP A 26 12.11 -8.52 6.88
C ASP A 26 11.09 -9.63 7.17
N THR A 27 11.52 -10.81 7.61
CA THR A 27 10.61 -11.93 7.94
C THR A 27 9.73 -11.60 9.13
N ALA A 28 10.32 -11.10 10.22
CA ALA A 28 9.57 -10.66 11.40
C ALA A 28 8.65 -9.48 11.08
N ALA A 29 9.10 -8.55 10.23
CA ALA A 29 8.30 -7.42 9.78
C ALA A 29 7.08 -7.85 8.96
N ASN A 30 7.22 -8.85 8.08
CA ASN A 30 6.10 -9.43 7.35
C ASN A 30 5.08 -10.13 8.28
N GLN A 31 5.55 -10.88 9.27
CA GLN A 31 4.65 -11.50 10.26
C GLN A 31 3.88 -10.45 11.06
N ALA A 32 4.53 -9.35 11.44
CA ALA A 32 3.88 -8.23 12.10
C ALA A 32 2.88 -7.52 11.17
N LEU A 33 3.21 -7.37 9.88
CA LEU A 33 2.30 -6.83 8.87
C LEU A 33 1.02 -7.66 8.72
N GLU A 34 1.12 -8.99 8.75
CA GLU A 34 -0.05 -9.88 8.73
C GLU A 34 -0.94 -9.69 9.97
N ALA A 35 -0.35 -9.44 11.14
CA ALA A 35 -1.11 -9.15 12.35
C ALA A 35 -1.86 -7.81 12.23
N ILE A 36 -1.21 -6.79 11.65
CA ILE A 36 -1.84 -5.51 11.35
C ILE A 36 -3.01 -5.70 10.37
N ALA A 37 -2.81 -6.46 9.29
CA ALA A 37 -3.85 -6.73 8.29
C ALA A 37 -5.09 -7.41 8.88
N ARG A 38 -4.93 -8.27 9.90
CA ARG A 38 -6.05 -8.90 10.62
C ARG A 38 -6.79 -7.92 11.53
N ASN A 39 -6.09 -6.94 12.10
CA ASN A 39 -6.65 -6.01 13.08
C ASN A 39 -7.28 -4.77 12.43
N TRP A 40 -6.74 -4.30 11.30
CA TRP A 40 -7.32 -3.19 10.56
C TRP A 40 -8.32 -3.68 9.53
N VAL A 41 -9.60 -3.64 9.88
CA VAL A 41 -10.66 -3.97 8.93
C VAL A 41 -10.82 -2.83 7.92
N GLY A 42 -10.78 -3.14 6.62
CA GLY A 42 -11.10 -2.19 5.56
C GLY A 42 -9.92 -1.37 5.02
N PHE A 43 -8.68 -1.73 5.31
CA PHE A 43 -7.53 -1.17 4.58
C PHE A 43 -7.64 -1.49 3.08
N GLU A 44 -7.10 -0.62 2.23
CA GLU A 44 -6.94 -0.88 0.80
C GLU A 44 -5.60 -1.56 0.54
N THR A 45 -4.52 -0.94 1.03
CA THR A 45 -3.16 -1.44 0.92
C THR A 45 -2.36 -1.15 2.20
N LEU A 46 -1.46 -2.06 2.56
CA LEU A 46 -0.40 -1.85 3.55
C LEU A 46 0.95 -1.87 2.84
N TYR A 47 1.71 -0.79 2.96
CA TYR A 47 3.07 -0.70 2.44
C TYR A 47 4.05 -0.89 3.59
N LEU A 48 4.93 -1.89 3.51
CA LEU A 48 5.95 -2.14 4.52
C LEU A 48 7.31 -1.58 4.07
N TYR A 49 7.94 -0.81 4.94
CA TYR A 49 9.25 -0.19 4.71
C TYR A 49 10.26 -0.58 5.80
N CYS A 50 11.53 -0.51 5.43
CA CYS A 50 12.70 -0.56 6.31
C CYS A 50 13.57 0.64 5.98
N GLY A 51 13.49 1.70 6.80
CA GLY A 51 13.98 3.02 6.38
C GLY A 51 13.29 3.44 5.07
N GLU A 52 14.07 3.77 4.03
CA GLU A 52 13.51 4.17 2.72
C GLU A 52 13.22 2.97 1.79
N ARG A 53 13.66 1.76 2.14
CA ARG A 53 13.49 0.56 1.31
C ARG A 53 12.09 0.00 1.44
N LEU A 54 11.37 -0.08 0.32
CA LEU A 54 10.11 -0.84 0.24
C LEU A 54 10.42 -2.34 0.38
N VAL A 55 9.79 -2.99 1.35
CA VAL A 55 9.95 -4.42 1.64
C VAL A 55 8.84 -5.23 0.97
N THR A 56 7.58 -4.85 1.19
CA THR A 56 6.42 -5.51 0.56
C THR A 56 5.21 -4.58 0.49
N VAL A 57 4.22 -5.00 -0.31
CA VAL A 57 2.89 -4.39 -0.36
C VAL A 57 1.85 -5.50 -0.19
N LEU A 58 0.93 -5.30 0.75
CA LEU A 58 -0.21 -6.18 0.95
C LEU A 58 -1.49 -5.45 0.53
N SER A 59 -2.17 -5.96 -0.49
CA SER A 59 -3.51 -5.50 -0.86
C SER A 59 -4.56 -6.27 -0.07
N ASN A 60 -5.65 -5.59 0.31
CA ASN A 60 -6.74 -6.25 1.03
C ASN A 60 -7.54 -7.17 0.09
N PRO A 61 -7.53 -8.50 0.30
CA PRO A 61 -8.26 -9.43 -0.56
C PRO A 61 -9.78 -9.25 -0.46
N ALA A 62 -10.29 -8.69 0.64
CA ALA A 62 -11.73 -8.53 0.87
C ALA A 62 -12.34 -7.36 0.09
N LEU A 63 -11.54 -6.37 -0.35
CA LEU A 63 -12.02 -5.27 -1.20
C LEU A 63 -12.13 -5.67 -2.67
N GLY A 64 -11.61 -6.86 -3.03
CA GLY A 64 -11.54 -7.30 -4.41
C GLY A 64 -10.59 -6.45 -5.25
N PHE A 65 -10.58 -6.71 -6.56
CA PHE A 65 -9.88 -5.83 -7.50
C PHE A 65 -10.74 -4.62 -7.80
N ALA A 66 -10.11 -3.46 -7.96
CA ALA A 66 -10.78 -2.34 -8.61
C ALA A 66 -11.35 -2.83 -9.96
N PRO A 67 -12.59 -2.44 -10.32
CA PRO A 67 -13.12 -2.77 -11.64
C PRO A 67 -12.13 -2.29 -12.71
N PRO A 68 -11.97 -3.04 -13.81
CA PRO A 68 -11.11 -2.61 -14.90
C PRO A 68 -11.52 -1.21 -15.33
N LEU A 69 -10.54 -0.36 -15.65
CA LEU A 69 -10.83 0.92 -16.27
C LEU A 69 -11.68 0.64 -17.52
N PRO A 70 -12.74 1.41 -17.77
CA PRO A 70 -13.44 1.31 -19.05
C PRO A 70 -12.41 1.50 -20.17
N ASP A 71 -12.60 0.80 -21.30
CA ASP A 71 -11.78 1.04 -22.50
C ASP A 71 -11.82 2.55 -22.79
N LEU A 72 -10.70 3.22 -22.52
CA LEU A 72 -10.53 4.62 -22.83
C LEU A 72 -10.23 4.68 -24.33
N ASP A 73 -11.07 5.39 -25.09
CA ASP A 73 -10.75 5.71 -26.46
C ASP A 73 -9.47 6.56 -26.47
N LEU A 74 -8.35 5.93 -26.82
CA LEU A 74 -7.03 6.55 -26.86
C LEU A 74 -6.99 7.74 -27.85
N ALA A 75 -7.99 7.89 -28.73
CA ALA A 75 -8.14 9.02 -29.63
C ALA A 75 -8.29 10.38 -28.90
N ASP A 76 -8.78 10.38 -27.66
CA ASP A 76 -8.96 11.61 -26.85
C ASP A 76 -7.76 11.93 -25.94
N ILE A 77 -6.74 11.06 -25.89
CA ILE A 77 -5.54 11.29 -25.08
C ILE A 77 -4.58 12.21 -25.83
N ARG A 78 -4.65 13.51 -25.54
CA ARG A 78 -3.65 14.48 -25.99
C ARG A 78 -2.49 14.53 -25.02
N PHE A 79 -1.36 13.94 -25.41
CA PHE A 79 -0.10 14.17 -24.70
C PHE A 79 0.34 15.61 -24.96
N ALA A 80 0.30 16.45 -23.93
CA ALA A 80 0.90 17.78 -23.99
C ALA A 80 2.43 17.62 -24.05
N THR A 81 3.00 17.71 -25.24
CA THR A 81 4.46 17.85 -25.40
C THR A 81 4.85 19.26 -24.95
N ALA A 82 5.72 19.34 -23.94
CA ALA A 82 6.37 20.60 -23.60
C ALA A 82 7.22 21.05 -24.78
N ALA A 83 6.95 22.27 -25.26
CA ALA A 83 7.74 22.95 -26.30
C ALA A 83 9.01 23.57 -25.71
#